data_AF-A0A199VQQ4-F1
#
_entry.id   AF-A0A199VQQ4-F1
#
_cell.length_a   1.000
_cell.length_b   1.000
_cell.length_c   1.000
_cell.angle_alpha   90.00
_cell.angle_beta   90.00
_cell.angle_gamma   90.00
#
_symmetry.space_group_name_H-M   'P 1'
#
loop_
_entity.id
_entity.type
_entity.pdbx_description
1 polymer ?
#
loop_
_entity_poly.entity_id
_entity_poly.type
_entity_poly.pdbx_seq_one_letter_code
_entity_poly.pdbx_strand_id
1 'polypeptide(L)'
;MAAPSLLLHRHCFHHLSRPSICPSCVILRRRSLIRSYSTRASPNRTSVEPKLHKYEINPRKYWDDFYKRHHNKFFKDRHYLEKDWGSYFSVSVMFGFSENHSFDHILFQVGCGAGNTLFPLLNAFPDIFVHACDFSPHAVELLKEQGTFKSDRMNAFVCDVTVDDLCNKIEPASVDIVTMIFMLSAVPPVKMPLVLQNIINVLKPGGFLLFRDYAMGDFAQVDLLISF
;
A
#
# COMPACT_ATOMS: atom_id res chain seq x y z
N MET A 1 -4.91 13.63 24.88
CA MET A 1 -3.90 12.74 24.28
C MET A 1 -4.58 11.93 23.21
N ALA A 2 -4.32 12.26 21.94
CA ALA A 2 -5.04 11.76 20.78
C ALA A 2 -4.37 10.49 20.24
N ALA A 3 -5.15 9.42 20.08
CA ALA A 3 -4.76 8.24 19.33
C ALA A 3 -5.00 8.50 17.82
N PRO A 4 -4.13 8.03 16.92
CA PRO A 4 -4.32 8.20 15.49
C PRO A 4 -5.48 7.34 14.98
N SER A 5 -6.37 7.97 14.22
CA SER A 5 -7.57 7.40 13.63
C SER A 5 -7.24 6.44 12.48
N LEU A 6 -7.33 5.13 12.71
CA LEU A 6 -7.42 4.14 11.64
C LEU A 6 -8.85 4.13 11.05
N LEU A 7 -9.01 4.65 9.83
CA LEU A 7 -10.20 4.40 9.01
C LEU A 7 -10.03 3.04 8.29
N LEU A 8 -10.57 1.98 8.88
CA LEU A 8 -10.66 0.64 8.27
C LEU A 8 -12.11 0.37 7.85
N HIS A 9 -12.37 0.33 6.54
CA HIS A 9 -13.71 0.11 5.99
C HIS A 9 -14.10 -1.38 5.96
N ARG A 10 -14.78 -1.80 7.02
CA ARG A 10 -15.99 -2.67 7.11
C ARG A 10 -16.22 -3.95 6.30
N HIS A 11 -15.28 -4.52 5.54
CA HIS A 11 -15.49 -5.89 4.98
C HIS A 11 -14.35 -6.91 5.16
N CYS A 12 -13.23 -6.55 5.79
CA CYS A 12 -12.16 -7.51 6.12
C CYS A 12 -12.31 -8.19 7.50
N PHE A 13 -13.33 -7.84 8.30
CA PHE A 13 -13.46 -8.33 9.67
C PHE A 13 -14.84 -8.96 9.93
N HIS A 14 -14.99 -10.23 9.57
CA HIS A 14 -16.07 -11.07 10.10
C HIS A 14 -15.69 -11.79 11.41
N HIS A 15 -14.45 -11.63 11.90
CA HIS A 15 -13.93 -12.36 13.07
C HIS A 15 -13.43 -11.51 14.25
N LEU A 16 -13.68 -10.20 14.28
CA LEU A 16 -13.44 -9.40 15.50
C LEU A 16 -14.76 -9.10 16.22
N SER A 17 -14.89 -9.65 17.42
CA SER A 17 -16.00 -9.44 18.35
C SER A 17 -16.21 -7.94 18.63
N ARG A 18 -17.48 -7.51 18.58
CA ARG A 18 -17.93 -6.11 18.69
C ARG A 18 -17.56 -5.46 20.04
N PRO A 19 -17.30 -4.14 20.04
CA PRO A 19 -17.80 -3.27 21.11
C PRO A 19 -18.76 -2.18 20.60
N SER A 20 -19.48 -1.64 21.57
CA SER A 20 -20.72 -0.87 21.55
C SER A 20 -20.73 0.46 20.78
N ILE A 21 -21.92 0.75 20.22
CA ILE A 21 -22.28 1.90 19.36
C ILE A 21 -22.44 3.18 20.20
N CYS A 22 -21.94 4.31 19.70
CA CYS A 22 -22.30 5.66 20.16
C CYS A 22 -22.84 6.49 18.97
N PRO A 23 -23.93 7.27 19.10
CA PRO A 23 -24.71 7.78 17.97
C PRO A 23 -24.39 9.25 17.66
N SER A 24 -23.54 9.52 16.67
CA SER A 24 -23.43 10.87 16.09
C SER A 24 -22.82 10.92 14.67
N CYS A 25 -22.84 9.81 13.92
CA CYS A 25 -22.36 9.83 12.54
C CYS A 25 -23.52 10.03 11.54
N VAL A 26 -23.54 11.19 10.90
CA VAL A 26 -24.48 11.59 9.86
C VAL A 26 -24.19 10.80 8.58
N ILE A 27 -25.17 10.03 8.10
CA ILE A 27 -25.11 9.26 6.85
C ILE A 27 -25.70 10.10 5.71
N LEU A 28 -24.89 10.47 4.71
CA LEU A 28 -25.39 10.95 3.41
C LEU A 28 -25.84 9.74 2.58
N ARG A 29 -27.16 9.49 2.55
CA ARG A 29 -27.81 8.52 1.66
C ARG A 29 -28.05 9.16 0.28
N ARG A 30 -27.68 8.44 -0.80
CA ARG A 30 -28.41 8.55 -2.07
C ARG A 30 -28.99 7.18 -2.43
N ARG A 31 -30.33 7.13 -2.51
CA ARG A 31 -31.15 5.98 -2.88
C ARG A 31 -31.13 5.79 -4.40
N SER A 32 -30.85 4.59 -4.87
CA SER A 32 -31.48 4.05 -6.08
C SER A 32 -31.75 2.55 -5.87
N LEU A 33 -32.99 2.16 -6.15
CA LEU A 33 -33.62 0.88 -5.82
C LEU A 33 -32.89 -0.33 -6.43
N ILE A 34 -32.59 -1.33 -5.60
CA ILE A 34 -32.22 -2.69 -6.07
C ILE A 34 -33.49 -3.54 -6.07
N ARG A 35 -33.88 -3.98 -7.26
CA ARG A 35 -34.94 -4.97 -7.50
C ARG A 35 -34.37 -6.35 -7.12
N SER A 36 -34.99 -7.02 -6.16
CA SER A 36 -34.58 -8.36 -5.71
C SER A 36 -34.84 -9.41 -6.81
N TYR A 37 -33.78 -10.03 -7.33
CA TYR A 37 -33.88 -11.29 -8.06
C TYR A 37 -33.62 -12.45 -7.10
N SER A 38 -34.67 -13.22 -6.83
CA SER A 38 -34.62 -14.51 -6.15
C SER A 38 -34.03 -15.55 -7.12
N THR A 39 -32.82 -16.03 -6.87
CA THR A 39 -32.23 -17.14 -7.63
C THR A 39 -32.71 -18.47 -7.05
N ARG A 40 -33.50 -19.22 -7.83
CA ARG A 40 -33.73 -20.65 -7.59
C ARG A 40 -32.39 -21.38 -7.78
N ALA A 41 -32.05 -22.22 -6.80
CA ALA A 41 -30.87 -23.06 -6.84
C ALA A 41 -30.95 -24.07 -8.00
N SER A 42 -29.85 -24.20 -8.75
CA SER A 42 -29.64 -25.27 -9.73
C SER A 42 -28.56 -26.22 -9.19
N PRO A 43 -28.76 -27.55 -9.19
CA PRO A 43 -27.96 -28.51 -8.42
C PRO A 43 -26.75 -29.04 -9.21
N ASN A 44 -25.99 -28.16 -9.87
CA ASN A 44 -24.72 -28.54 -10.50
C ASN A 44 -23.76 -27.35 -10.50
N ARG A 45 -22.95 -27.25 -9.43
CA ARG A 45 -21.74 -26.43 -9.44
C ARG A 45 -20.61 -27.25 -8.83
N THR A 46 -20.04 -28.09 -9.67
CA THR A 46 -18.81 -28.84 -9.43
C THR A 46 -17.64 -27.88 -9.22
N SER A 47 -17.02 -27.98 -8.03
CA SER A 47 -15.63 -27.63 -7.65
C SER A 47 -14.90 -26.55 -8.48
N VAL A 48 -14.82 -25.33 -7.93
CA VAL A 48 -13.89 -24.29 -8.38
C VAL A 48 -12.58 -24.41 -7.58
N GLU A 49 -11.74 -25.41 -7.87
CA GLU A 49 -10.41 -25.56 -7.23
C GLU A 49 -9.43 -26.24 -8.18
N PRO A 50 -8.62 -25.45 -8.94
CA PRO A 50 -7.16 -25.68 -8.89
C PRO A 50 -6.25 -24.44 -9.12
N LYS A 51 -6.77 -23.26 -9.51
CA LYS A 51 -5.93 -22.11 -9.94
C LYS A 51 -5.51 -21.15 -8.81
N LEU A 52 -6.35 -20.98 -7.78
CA LEU A 52 -6.05 -20.12 -6.62
C LEU A 52 -4.73 -20.51 -5.93
N HIS A 53 -4.46 -21.82 -5.87
CA HIS A 53 -3.31 -22.38 -5.16
C HIS A 53 -1.94 -21.94 -5.72
N LYS A 54 -1.80 -21.68 -7.03
CA LYS A 54 -0.48 -21.44 -7.64
C LYS A 54 0.18 -20.12 -7.20
N TYR A 55 -0.62 -19.10 -6.88
CA TYR A 55 -0.14 -17.76 -6.51
C TYR A 55 0.18 -17.66 -5.01
N GLU A 56 -0.53 -18.41 -4.18
CA GLU A 56 -0.27 -18.50 -2.74
C GLU A 56 0.99 -19.32 -2.41
N ILE A 57 1.37 -20.27 -3.27
CA ILE A 57 2.50 -21.17 -3.03
C ILE A 57 3.86 -20.45 -3.09
N ASN A 58 4.06 -19.48 -4.00
CA ASN A 58 5.31 -18.71 -4.07
C ASN A 58 5.11 -17.31 -4.68
N PRO A 59 4.54 -16.36 -3.92
CA PRO A 59 4.27 -15.00 -4.41
C PRO A 59 5.54 -14.27 -4.81
N ARG A 60 6.66 -14.47 -4.08
CA ARG A 60 7.95 -13.86 -4.39
C ARG A 60 8.41 -14.20 -5.80
N LYS A 61 8.43 -15.49 -6.16
CA LYS A 61 8.84 -15.93 -7.51
C LYS A 61 7.94 -15.35 -8.59
N TYR A 62 6.63 -15.31 -8.34
CA TYR A 62 5.67 -14.77 -9.30
C TYR A 62 5.95 -13.30 -9.64
N TRP A 63 6.08 -12.46 -8.60
CA TRP A 63 6.33 -11.02 -8.80
C TRP A 63 7.72 -10.75 -9.37
N ASP A 64 8.72 -11.53 -8.96
CA ASP A 64 10.07 -11.44 -9.54
C ASP A 64 10.09 -11.79 -11.03
N ASP A 65 9.40 -12.87 -11.43
CA ASP A 65 9.26 -13.26 -12.83
C ASP A 65 8.36 -12.29 -13.62
N PHE A 66 7.44 -11.60 -12.96
CA PHE A 66 6.66 -10.51 -13.55
C PHE A 66 7.59 -9.33 -13.91
N TYR A 67 8.41 -8.87 -12.98
CA TYR A 67 9.33 -7.75 -13.23
C TYR A 67 10.40 -8.08 -14.27
N LYS A 68 10.91 -9.33 -14.30
CA LYS A 68 11.79 -9.80 -15.40
C LYS A 68 11.15 -9.70 -16.78
N ARG A 69 9.86 -10.02 -16.89
CA ARG A 69 9.16 -10.04 -18.19
C ARG A 69 8.71 -8.66 -18.64
N HIS A 70 8.30 -7.82 -17.71
CA HIS A 70 7.61 -6.57 -18.01
C HIS A 70 8.45 -5.32 -17.75
N HIS A 71 9.57 -5.44 -17.04
CA HIS A 71 10.42 -4.33 -16.63
C HIS A 71 9.60 -3.18 -15.98
N ASN A 72 9.84 -1.94 -16.38
CA ASN A 72 9.13 -0.75 -15.92
C ASN A 72 7.94 -0.33 -16.82
N LYS A 73 7.52 -1.18 -17.77
CA LYS A 73 6.57 -0.79 -18.84
C LYS A 73 5.11 -1.12 -18.55
N PHE A 74 4.84 -2.00 -17.58
CA PHE A 74 3.48 -2.46 -17.30
C PHE A 74 2.66 -1.42 -16.52
N PHE A 75 3.23 -0.89 -15.44
CA PHE A 75 2.57 0.13 -14.64
C PHE A 75 2.88 1.51 -15.18
N LYS A 76 1.85 2.37 -15.24
CA LYS A 76 2.01 3.79 -15.58
C LYS A 76 2.49 4.58 -14.37
N ASP A 77 3.14 5.70 -14.65
CA ASP A 77 3.53 6.66 -13.63
C ASP A 77 2.31 7.28 -12.94
N ARG A 78 2.38 7.37 -11.61
CA ARG A 78 1.25 7.76 -10.75
C ARG A 78 1.39 9.21 -10.29
N HIS A 79 0.97 10.14 -11.14
CA HIS A 79 1.01 11.58 -10.86
C HIS A 79 -0.11 12.07 -9.92
N TYR A 80 -1.15 11.28 -9.69
CA TYR A 80 -2.32 11.71 -8.91
C TYR A 80 -2.03 11.86 -7.41
N LEU A 81 -0.93 11.32 -6.89
CA LEU A 81 -0.60 11.41 -5.46
C LEU A 81 -0.28 12.83 -5.01
N GLU A 82 0.23 13.68 -5.91
CA GLU A 82 0.41 15.10 -5.63
C GLU A 82 -0.93 15.77 -5.29
N LYS A 83 -1.97 15.48 -6.09
CA LYS A 83 -3.31 16.00 -5.86
C LYS A 83 -3.98 15.38 -4.64
N ASP A 84 -3.88 14.06 -4.49
CA ASP A 84 -4.61 13.33 -3.44
C ASP A 84 -3.99 13.55 -2.06
N TRP A 85 -2.65 13.57 -1.97
CA TRP A 85 -1.89 13.52 -0.72
C TRP A 85 -0.81 14.60 -0.57
N GLY A 86 -0.72 15.57 -1.49
CA GLY A 86 0.32 16.61 -1.48
C GLY A 86 0.41 17.37 -0.15
N SER A 87 -0.72 17.59 0.53
CA SER A 87 -0.74 18.24 1.84
C SER A 87 0.05 17.51 2.92
N TYR A 88 0.23 16.19 2.81
CA TYR A 88 1.05 15.40 3.74
C TYR A 88 2.54 15.54 3.43
N PHE A 89 2.91 15.72 2.16
CA PHE A 89 4.30 15.81 1.70
C PHE A 89 4.90 17.23 1.82
N SER A 90 4.07 18.25 2.04
CA SER A 90 4.48 19.67 2.10
C SER A 90 4.30 20.32 3.48
N VAL A 91 4.13 19.54 4.55
CA VAL A 91 3.71 20.04 5.88
C VAL A 91 4.71 21.01 6.53
N SER A 92 6.00 20.92 6.19
CA SER A 92 7.06 21.80 6.73
C SER A 92 6.79 23.28 6.41
N VAL A 93 6.25 23.56 5.22
CA VAL A 93 5.91 24.92 4.77
C VAL A 93 4.73 25.51 5.55
N MET A 94 3.82 24.68 6.07
CA MET A 94 2.62 25.17 6.78
C MET A 94 2.87 25.53 8.25
N PHE A 95 3.85 24.90 8.91
CA PHE A 95 4.06 25.06 10.36
C PHE A 95 5.34 25.80 10.74
N GLY A 96 6.13 26.26 9.77
CA GLY A 96 7.25 27.19 10.02
C GLY A 96 8.38 26.62 10.88
N PHE A 97 8.54 25.30 10.92
CA PHE A 97 9.68 24.66 11.58
C PHE A 97 10.85 24.60 10.59
N SER A 98 11.83 25.47 10.78
CA SER A 98 13.15 25.37 10.17
C SER A 98 14.16 25.27 11.30
N GLU A 99 14.75 24.10 11.49
CA GLU A 99 16.12 23.97 11.99
C GLU A 99 16.79 22.73 11.35
N ASN A 100 17.86 22.97 10.57
CA ASN A 100 18.98 22.07 10.27
C ASN A 100 18.71 20.58 9.90
N HIS A 101 17.65 20.25 9.16
CA HIS A 101 17.52 18.93 8.53
C HIS A 101 17.68 19.04 7.02
N SER A 102 18.37 18.07 6.41
CA SER A 102 18.62 18.04 4.96
C SER A 102 17.37 17.69 4.14
N PHE A 103 16.34 17.15 4.78
CA PHE A 103 15.05 16.81 4.19
C PHE A 103 13.93 17.15 5.18
N ASP A 104 12.81 17.60 4.65
CA ASP A 104 11.65 18.03 5.43
C ASP A 104 10.81 16.85 5.92
N HIS A 105 10.76 15.76 5.13
CA HIS A 105 9.98 14.56 5.43
C HIS A 105 10.71 13.29 4.99
N ILE A 106 10.63 12.25 5.81
CA ILE A 106 11.07 10.88 5.48
C ILE A 106 9.84 10.05 5.12
N LEU A 107 9.75 9.67 3.85
CA LEU A 107 8.72 8.78 3.30
C LEU A 107 9.23 7.34 3.27
N PHE A 108 8.38 6.37 3.59
CA PHE A 108 8.62 4.95 3.31
C PHE A 108 7.54 4.36 2.40
N GLN A 109 7.92 3.93 1.20
CA GLN A 109 7.03 3.23 0.27
C GLN A 109 7.22 1.72 0.37
N VAL A 110 6.17 1.01 0.77
CA VAL A 110 6.11 -0.46 0.74
C VAL A 110 5.50 -0.91 -0.59
N GLY A 111 6.13 -1.90 -1.22
CA GLY A 111 5.75 -2.37 -2.56
C GLY A 111 6.07 -1.32 -3.62
N CYS A 112 7.33 -0.87 -3.69
CA CYS A 112 7.73 0.21 -4.58
C CYS A 112 7.75 -0.18 -6.06
N GLY A 113 7.79 -1.47 -6.39
CA GLY A 113 7.93 -1.95 -7.76
C GLY A 113 9.15 -1.33 -8.46
N ALA A 114 9.00 -1.02 -9.74
CA ALA A 114 10.01 -0.32 -10.53
C ALA A 114 10.00 1.22 -10.34
N GLY A 115 9.33 1.73 -9.30
CA GLY A 115 9.39 3.16 -8.91
C GLY A 115 8.40 4.10 -9.61
N ASN A 116 7.40 3.61 -10.36
CA ASN A 116 6.42 4.43 -11.08
C ASN A 116 5.61 5.41 -10.20
N THR A 117 5.57 5.16 -8.88
CA THR A 117 5.01 6.11 -7.91
C THR A 117 6.05 7.11 -7.42
N LEU A 118 7.26 6.63 -7.17
CA LEU A 118 8.31 7.36 -6.47
C LEU A 118 8.96 8.43 -7.34
N PHE A 119 9.20 8.16 -8.62
CA PHE A 119 9.86 9.14 -9.51
C PHE A 119 9.00 10.39 -9.72
N PRO A 120 7.69 10.30 -10.06
CA PRO A 120 6.83 11.48 -10.10
C PRO A 120 6.77 12.22 -8.76
N LEU A 121 6.71 11.49 -7.64
CA LEU A 121 6.59 12.07 -6.31
C LEU A 121 7.85 12.86 -5.92
N LEU A 122 9.04 12.29 -6.12
CA LEU A 122 10.32 12.96 -5.87
C LEU A 122 10.53 14.18 -6.77
N ASN A 123 9.96 14.17 -7.99
CA ASN A 123 9.98 15.33 -8.87
C ASN A 123 9.05 16.45 -8.38
N ALA A 124 7.89 16.12 -7.82
CA ALA A 124 6.93 17.08 -7.28
C ALA A 124 7.36 17.66 -5.92
N PHE A 125 8.03 16.85 -5.09
CA PHE A 125 8.43 17.22 -3.72
C PHE A 125 9.94 17.07 -3.54
N PRO A 126 10.72 18.09 -3.90
CA PRO A 126 12.18 18.03 -3.86
C PRO A 126 12.76 18.07 -2.45
N ASP A 127 11.97 18.09 -1.37
CA ASP A 127 12.51 18.11 0.00
C ASP A 127 12.25 16.80 0.77
N ILE A 128 11.73 15.75 0.09
CA ILE A 128 11.51 14.45 0.72
C ILE A 128 12.69 13.48 0.51
N PHE A 129 13.01 12.71 1.54
CA PHE A 129 13.83 11.50 1.44
C PHE A 129 12.93 10.28 1.38
N VAL A 130 13.30 9.26 0.60
CA VAL A 130 12.48 8.06 0.41
C VAL A 130 13.23 6.80 0.82
N HIS A 131 12.69 6.05 1.76
CA HIS A 131 12.90 4.62 1.85
C HIS A 131 11.92 3.90 0.91
N ALA A 132 12.39 2.89 0.18
CA ALA A 132 11.58 2.13 -0.75
C ALA A 132 11.90 0.64 -0.63
N CYS A 133 10.88 -0.20 -0.50
CA CYS A 133 11.09 -1.63 -0.53
C CYS A 133 10.11 -2.39 -1.41
N ASP A 134 10.61 -3.48 -1.96
CA ASP A 134 9.82 -4.50 -2.64
C ASP A 134 10.40 -5.87 -2.27
N PHE A 135 9.56 -6.89 -2.17
CA PHE A 135 10.04 -8.25 -1.90
C PHE A 135 10.65 -8.92 -3.14
N SER A 136 10.49 -8.33 -4.33
CA SER A 136 11.14 -8.77 -5.58
C SER A 136 12.50 -8.08 -5.72
N PRO A 137 13.60 -8.86 -5.77
CA PRO A 137 14.91 -8.32 -6.12
C PRO A 137 14.92 -7.59 -7.46
N HIS A 138 14.27 -8.13 -8.49
CA HIS A 138 14.25 -7.49 -9.82
C HIS A 138 13.48 -6.18 -9.82
N ALA A 139 12.41 -6.03 -9.03
CA ALA A 139 11.72 -4.75 -8.89
C ALA A 139 12.66 -3.66 -8.35
N VAL A 140 13.41 -3.98 -7.29
CA VAL A 140 14.38 -3.05 -6.67
C VAL A 140 15.54 -2.75 -7.61
N GLU A 141 16.01 -3.74 -8.37
CA GLU A 141 17.03 -3.55 -9.42
C GLU A 141 16.55 -2.58 -10.49
N LEU A 142 15.38 -2.82 -11.09
CA LEU A 142 14.80 -1.94 -12.10
C LEU A 142 14.58 -0.51 -11.61
N LEU A 143 14.20 -0.35 -10.34
CA LEU A 143 14.09 0.96 -9.72
C LEU A 143 15.45 1.67 -9.65
N LYS A 144 16.51 0.96 -9.27
CA LYS A 144 17.88 1.52 -9.17
C LYS A 144 18.51 1.80 -10.53
N GLU A 145 18.17 1.03 -11.55
CA GLU A 145 18.67 1.19 -12.92
C GLU A 145 18.04 2.40 -13.66
N GLN A 146 16.96 2.98 -13.16
CA GLN A 146 16.39 4.18 -13.76
C GLN A 146 17.38 5.34 -13.65
N GLY A 147 17.66 6.03 -14.77
CA GLY A 147 18.65 7.12 -14.81
C GLY A 147 18.33 8.34 -13.92
N THR A 148 17.12 8.40 -13.37
CA THR A 148 16.67 9.43 -12.40
C THR A 148 16.82 8.99 -10.94
N PHE A 149 17.26 7.75 -10.68
CA PHE A 149 17.56 7.29 -9.33
C PHE A 149 18.75 8.05 -8.75
N LYS A 150 18.59 8.53 -7.52
CA LYS A 150 19.60 9.31 -6.80
C LYS A 150 19.72 8.75 -5.38
N SER A 151 20.88 8.17 -5.05
CA SER A 151 21.08 7.47 -3.77
C SER A 151 21.13 8.39 -2.55
N ASP A 152 21.39 9.68 -2.75
CA ASP A 152 21.23 10.74 -1.75
C ASP A 152 19.76 11.10 -1.47
N ARG A 153 18.84 10.67 -2.34
CA ARG A 153 17.39 10.95 -2.25
C ARG A 153 16.53 9.74 -1.94
N MET A 154 17.07 8.55 -2.18
CA MET A 154 16.32 7.32 -2.06
C MET A 154 17.21 6.17 -1.58
N ASN A 155 16.79 5.50 -0.51
CA ASN A 155 17.32 4.22 -0.09
C ASN A 155 16.34 3.10 -0.49
N ALA A 156 16.71 2.32 -1.51
CA ALA A 156 15.90 1.21 -2.01
C ALA A 156 16.49 -0.16 -1.65
N PHE A 157 15.67 -1.06 -1.09
CA PHE A 157 16.12 -2.36 -0.60
C PHE A 157 15.08 -3.48 -0.77
N VAL A 158 15.55 -4.72 -0.84
CA VAL A 158 14.68 -5.90 -0.87
C VAL A 158 14.18 -6.19 0.53
N CYS A 159 12.86 -6.34 0.70
CA CYS A 159 12.24 -6.68 1.97
C CYS A 159 10.86 -7.33 1.77
N ASP A 160 10.66 -8.49 2.37
CA ASP A 160 9.34 -9.10 2.57
C ASP A 160 8.79 -8.66 3.94
N VAL A 161 8.03 -7.58 3.94
CA VAL A 161 7.44 -6.98 5.15
C VAL A 161 6.52 -7.91 5.94
N THR A 162 6.17 -9.09 5.41
CA THR A 162 5.37 -10.09 6.12
C THR A 162 6.20 -10.98 7.04
N VAL A 163 7.53 -11.01 6.88
CA VAL A 163 8.43 -11.88 7.65
C VAL A 163 9.73 -11.20 8.09
N ASP A 164 10.25 -10.26 7.30
CA ASP A 164 11.47 -9.53 7.60
C ASP A 164 11.18 -8.40 8.58
N ASP A 165 12.12 -8.11 9.49
CA ASP A 165 12.02 -6.97 10.41
C ASP A 165 12.57 -5.70 9.74
N LEU A 166 11.72 -4.69 9.58
CA LEU A 166 12.05 -3.39 8.97
C LEU A 166 13.09 -2.62 9.77
N CYS A 167 13.18 -2.83 11.08
CA CYS A 167 14.15 -2.17 11.94
C CYS A 167 15.61 -2.54 11.59
N ASN A 168 15.83 -3.60 10.81
CA ASN A 168 17.16 -3.93 10.26
C ASN A 168 17.56 -3.09 9.05
N LYS A 169 16.64 -2.30 8.50
CA LYS A 169 16.80 -1.54 7.24
C LYS A 169 16.50 -0.06 7.39
N ILE A 170 15.64 0.28 8.34
CA ILE A 170 15.18 1.63 8.65
C ILE A 170 15.25 1.82 10.16
N GLU A 171 15.75 2.98 10.61
CA GLU A 171 15.80 3.29 12.03
C GLU A 171 14.39 3.27 12.65
N PRO A 172 14.19 2.70 13.86
CA PRO A 172 12.90 2.73 14.53
C PRO A 172 12.37 4.15 14.72
N ALA A 173 11.06 4.33 14.61
CA ALA A 173 10.38 5.62 14.79
C ALA A 173 11.04 6.80 14.03
N SER A 174 11.50 6.58 12.80
CA SER A 174 12.21 7.58 11.98
C SER A 174 11.44 8.05 10.74
N VAL A 175 10.37 7.34 10.37
CA VAL A 175 9.58 7.62 9.17
C VAL A 175 8.42 8.55 9.53
N ASP A 176 8.21 9.62 8.75
CA ASP A 176 7.08 10.54 8.91
C ASP A 176 5.81 9.99 8.26
N ILE A 177 5.96 9.41 7.06
CA ILE A 177 4.85 8.97 6.23
C ILE A 177 5.17 7.61 5.62
N VAL A 178 4.22 6.68 5.69
CA VAL A 178 4.30 5.38 5.02
C VAL A 178 3.24 5.32 3.94
N THR A 179 3.60 4.89 2.74
CA THR A 179 2.67 4.68 1.63
C THR A 179 2.58 3.21 1.22
N MET A 180 1.37 2.72 1.00
CA MET A 180 1.07 1.40 0.44
C MET A 180 0.09 1.53 -0.73
N ILE A 181 0.56 1.33 -1.97
CA ILE A 181 -0.25 1.55 -3.18
C ILE A 181 -0.41 0.23 -3.94
N PHE A 182 -1.63 -0.31 -3.95
CA PHE A 182 -1.97 -1.62 -4.50
C PHE A 182 -1.06 -2.75 -3.98
N MET A 183 -0.66 -2.64 -2.70
CA MET A 183 0.29 -3.55 -2.06
C MET A 183 -0.41 -4.58 -1.17
N LEU A 184 -1.41 -4.17 -0.39
CA LEU A 184 -2.11 -5.07 0.52
C LEU A 184 -2.93 -6.11 -0.24
N SER A 185 -3.48 -5.79 -1.41
CA SER A 185 -4.16 -6.80 -2.24
C SER A 185 -3.25 -7.96 -2.67
N ALA A 186 -1.94 -7.79 -2.65
CA ALA A 186 -0.95 -8.86 -2.90
C ALA A 186 -0.54 -9.62 -1.62
N VAL A 187 -1.03 -9.22 -0.44
CA VAL A 187 -0.72 -9.83 0.86
C VAL A 187 -1.90 -10.69 1.31
N PRO A 188 -1.69 -11.95 1.73
CA PRO A 188 -2.76 -12.74 2.34
C PRO A 188 -3.38 -12.00 3.53
N PRO A 189 -4.72 -11.90 3.65
CA PRO A 189 -5.37 -11.12 4.71
C PRO A 189 -4.90 -11.48 6.13
N VAL A 190 -4.59 -12.76 6.37
CA VAL A 190 -4.06 -13.25 7.65
C VAL A 190 -2.68 -12.67 8.02
N LYS A 191 -1.89 -12.23 7.02
CA LYS A 191 -0.56 -11.63 7.21
C LYS A 191 -0.59 -10.10 7.30
N MET A 192 -1.68 -9.44 6.91
CA MET A 192 -1.77 -7.98 6.95
C MET A 192 -1.53 -7.38 8.34
N PRO A 193 -2.00 -7.98 9.46
CA PRO A 193 -1.67 -7.48 10.80
C PRO A 193 -0.16 -7.45 11.09
N LEU A 194 0.61 -8.43 10.58
CA LEU A 194 2.07 -8.48 10.73
C LEU A 194 2.73 -7.33 9.97
N VAL A 195 2.26 -7.06 8.74
CA VAL A 195 2.73 -5.92 7.94
C VAL A 195 2.49 -4.61 8.67
N LEU A 196 1.28 -4.40 9.21
CA LEU A 196 0.96 -3.19 9.97
C LEU A 196 1.79 -3.05 11.23
N GLN A 197 2.02 -4.14 11.97
CA GLN A 197 2.87 -4.12 13.17
C GLN A 197 4.31 -3.73 12.83
N ASN A 198 4.85 -4.26 11.72
CA ASN A 198 6.19 -3.94 11.24
C ASN A 198 6.31 -2.45 10.83
N ILE A 199 5.31 -1.94 10.12
CA ILE A 199 5.21 -0.52 9.74
C ILE A 199 5.18 0.40 10.97
N ILE A 200 4.41 0.04 12.00
CA ILE A 200 4.31 0.84 13.23
C ILE A 200 5.67 1.00 13.91
N ASN A 201 6.56 0.00 13.83
CA ASN A 201 7.87 0.06 14.49
C ASN A 201 8.81 1.14 13.89
N VAL A 202 8.68 1.44 12.59
CA VAL A 202 9.49 2.44 11.90
C VAL A 202 8.82 3.80 11.80
N LEU A 203 7.49 3.87 12.00
CA LEU A 203 6.71 5.10 11.95
C LEU A 203 6.92 5.94 13.22
N LYS A 204 7.18 7.24 13.06
CA LYS A 204 7.22 8.20 14.17
C LYS A 204 5.87 8.25 14.90
N PRO A 205 5.85 8.56 16.20
CA PRO A 205 4.62 8.95 16.89
C PRO A 205 3.95 10.12 16.17
N GLY A 206 2.69 9.95 15.77
CA GLY A 206 1.95 10.96 14.98
C GLY A 206 2.21 10.92 13.47
N GLY A 207 3.05 10.00 12.99
CA GLY A 207 3.25 9.76 11.56
C GLY A 207 2.00 9.19 10.87
N PHE A 208 1.99 9.27 9.55
CA PHE A 208 0.83 8.90 8.74
C PHE A 208 1.07 7.60 7.96
N LEU A 209 0.11 6.69 8.03
CA LEU A 209 0.01 5.57 7.09
C LEU A 209 -1.05 5.90 6.04
N LEU A 210 -0.63 6.10 4.80
CA LEU A 210 -1.47 6.36 3.64
C LEU A 210 -1.53 5.10 2.77
N PHE A 211 -2.72 4.62 2.44
CA PHE A 211 -2.85 3.48 1.54
C PHE A 211 -3.96 3.70 0.52
N ARG A 212 -3.75 3.11 -0.66
CA ARG A 212 -4.74 3.00 -1.72
C ARG A 212 -4.68 1.58 -2.25
N ASP A 213 -5.78 0.86 -2.17
CA ASP A 213 -5.86 -0.51 -2.66
C ASP A 213 -7.23 -0.78 -3.30
N TYR A 214 -7.40 -1.97 -3.84
CA TYR A 214 -8.65 -2.39 -4.44
C TYR A 214 -9.73 -2.61 -3.37
N ALA A 215 -10.93 -2.11 -3.65
CA ALA A 215 -12.12 -2.34 -2.86
C ALA A 215 -12.93 -3.52 -3.42
N MET A 216 -13.83 -4.04 -2.58
CA MET A 216 -14.81 -5.04 -3.01
C MET A 216 -15.72 -4.45 -4.10
N GLY A 217 -15.80 -5.13 -5.24
CA GLY A 217 -16.58 -4.70 -6.41
C GLY A 217 -15.79 -3.88 -7.43
N ASP A 218 -14.52 -3.57 -7.18
CA ASP A 218 -13.67 -2.95 -8.21
C ASP A 218 -13.48 -3.92 -9.38
N PHE A 219 -13.59 -3.43 -10.63
CA PHE A 219 -13.34 -4.27 -11.81
C PHE A 219 -12.00 -4.99 -11.75
N ALA A 220 -10.95 -4.29 -11.30
CA ALA A 220 -9.63 -4.89 -11.11
C ALA A 220 -9.61 -5.94 -9.97
N GLN A 221 -10.40 -5.77 -8.91
CA GLN A 221 -10.56 -6.78 -7.85
C GLN A 221 -11.31 -8.01 -8.35
N VAL A 222 -12.35 -7.78 -9.14
CA VAL A 222 -13.17 -8.82 -9.75
C VAL A 222 -12.36 -9.56 -10.82
N ASP A 223 -11.56 -8.88 -11.64
CA ASP A 223 -10.61 -9.53 -12.54
C ASP A 223 -9.51 -10.27 -11.79
N LEU A 224 -9.11 -9.79 -10.59
CA LEU A 224 -8.27 -10.53 -9.64
C LEU A 224 -8.95 -11.75 -9.01
N LEU A 225 -10.26 -11.90 -9.18
CA LEU A 225 -11.05 -13.05 -8.72
C LEU A 225 -11.57 -13.91 -9.88
N ILE A 226 -11.61 -13.39 -11.12
CA ILE A 226 -12.18 -14.04 -12.32
C ILE A 226 -11.09 -14.47 -13.31
N SER A 227 -9.95 -13.77 -13.38
CA SER A 227 -8.75 -14.25 -14.08
C SER A 227 -7.98 -15.31 -13.26
N PHE A 228 -8.57 -15.76 -12.15
CA PHE A 228 -8.02 -16.64 -11.13
C PHE A 228 -8.90 -17.87 -10.99
#